data_AF-A0A0W1AMK7-F1
#
_entry.id   AF-A0A0W1AMK7-F1
#
_cell.length_a   1.000
_cell.length_b   1.000
_cell.length_c   1.000
_cell.angle_alpha   90.00
_cell.angle_beta   90.00
_cell.angle_gamma   90.00
#
_symmetry.space_group_name_H-M   'P 1'
#
loop_
_entity.id
_entity.type
_entity.pdbx_description
1 polymer ?
#
loop_
_entity_poly.entity_id
_entity_poly.type
_entity_poly.pdbx_seq_one_letter_code
_entity_poly.pdbx_strand_id
1 'polypeptide(L)'
;MKDKTLRNIDKLQADFRNSPGHHSKKSPVVGTRANELQLIYRYKNVFAEYQEIVYSQQQLNVIPVELKARADEISKKIYAEYIIKYSKIGLTIENSLDWTDTDLTRTYLSTLENEWNTWKVEAVVAKPNNSSHVKNQFYRPAYICALHELMHVEETSAGILEHQNAMFNSVNEVLTVTRTLILIDEVYKKTLNIDMDIQVDYGNTFNLFGRSIQQGELANFYRKLDAKYPSLAEALVSKESLQFLGQTEHTARISSDSLPLSNSLSMMVLSGFIAAVGIAIVALAFISLNAATGGVAGLVLAGVGSAAALSGIGLFAFGSRPNSKDVQNFFEISPTLY
;
A
#
# COMPACT_ATOMS: atom_id res chain seq x y z
N MET A 1 16.26 -19.92 18.31
CA MET A 1 15.59 -18.98 17.38
C MET A 1 14.07 -19.13 17.35
N LYS A 2 13.48 -20.34 17.25
CA LYS A 2 12.01 -20.55 17.21
C LYS A 2 11.22 -19.89 18.37
N ASP A 3 11.79 -19.89 19.57
CA ASP A 3 11.15 -19.37 20.79
C ASP A 3 10.95 -17.82 20.77
N LYS A 4 11.86 -17.06 20.15
CA LYS A 4 11.68 -15.60 20.03
C LYS A 4 10.58 -15.21 19.05
N THR A 5 10.38 -15.99 17.98
CA THR A 5 9.34 -15.73 16.97
C THR A 5 7.94 -15.93 17.56
N LEU A 6 7.74 -17.01 18.33
CA LEU A 6 6.45 -17.29 18.97
C LEU A 6 6.08 -16.21 19.98
N ARG A 7 7.01 -15.79 20.85
CA ARG A 7 6.78 -14.70 21.82
C ARG A 7 6.40 -13.37 21.18
N ASN A 8 6.90 -13.08 19.98
CA ASN A 8 6.52 -11.87 19.25
C ASN A 8 5.10 -11.94 18.66
N ILE A 9 4.67 -13.13 18.22
CA ILE A 9 3.32 -13.35 17.70
C ILE A 9 2.29 -13.19 18.83
N ASP A 10 2.53 -13.78 20.00
CA ASP A 10 1.62 -13.69 21.15
C ASP A 10 1.40 -12.22 21.59
N LYS A 11 2.46 -11.42 21.56
CA LYS A 11 2.39 -9.99 21.88
C LYS A 11 1.56 -9.21 20.86
N LEU A 12 1.76 -9.46 19.57
CA LEU A 12 0.97 -8.81 18.51
C LEU A 12 -0.50 -9.23 18.55
N GLN A 13 -0.78 -10.49 18.85
CA GLN A 13 -2.15 -10.99 19.04
C GLN A 13 -2.84 -10.32 20.23
N ALA A 14 -2.11 -10.07 21.32
CA ALA A 14 -2.65 -9.34 22.46
C ALA A 14 -3.02 -7.89 22.09
N ASP A 15 -2.19 -7.21 21.27
CA ASP A 15 -2.47 -5.83 20.84
C ASP A 15 -3.79 -5.74 20.05
N PHE A 16 -4.01 -6.62 19.06
CA PHE A 16 -5.25 -6.62 18.27
C PHE A 16 -6.49 -6.98 19.09
N ARG A 17 -6.37 -7.91 20.05
CA ARG A 17 -7.50 -8.31 20.90
C ARG A 17 -7.91 -7.22 21.88
N ASN A 18 -6.95 -6.46 22.40
CA ASN A 18 -7.21 -5.44 23.43
C ASN A 18 -7.54 -4.08 22.84
N SER A 19 -7.25 -3.84 21.56
CA SER A 19 -7.54 -2.57 20.88
C SER A 19 -7.89 -2.81 19.41
N PRO A 20 -9.13 -3.26 19.11
CA PRO A 20 -9.63 -3.39 17.74
C PRO A 20 -9.39 -2.12 16.92
N GLY A 21 -9.03 -2.30 15.64
CA GLY A 21 -8.75 -1.20 14.70
C GLY A 21 -7.50 -0.38 14.97
N HIS A 22 -6.76 -0.66 16.06
CA HIS A 22 -5.51 0.02 16.37
C HIS A 22 -4.32 -0.76 15.80
N HIS A 23 -3.60 -0.13 14.88
CA HIS A 23 -2.45 -0.70 14.21
C HIS A 23 -1.19 0.11 14.53
N SER A 24 -0.28 -0.48 15.32
CA SER A 24 1.02 0.15 15.61
C SER A 24 2.01 -0.03 14.47
N LYS A 25 3.20 0.58 14.57
CA LYS A 25 4.30 0.37 13.60
C LYS A 25 4.81 -1.08 13.52
N LYS A 26 4.42 -1.92 14.49
CA LYS A 26 4.73 -3.35 14.53
C LYS A 26 3.58 -4.20 13.96
N SER A 27 2.45 -3.58 13.64
CA SER A 27 1.33 -4.23 12.98
C SER A 27 1.82 -4.80 11.64
N PRO A 28 1.70 -6.11 11.42
CA PRO A 28 2.03 -6.74 10.13
C PRO A 28 1.05 -6.39 9.00
N VAL A 29 -0.02 -5.63 9.28
CA VAL A 29 -0.94 -5.08 8.27
C VAL A 29 -0.38 -3.78 7.69
N VAL A 30 0.22 -2.95 8.55
CA VAL A 30 0.70 -1.61 8.22
C VAL A 30 1.79 -1.68 7.15
N GLY A 31 1.63 -0.87 6.11
CA GLY A 31 2.62 -0.71 5.05
C GLY A 31 2.74 -1.87 4.08
N THR A 32 1.90 -2.91 4.20
CA THR A 32 1.91 -4.05 3.26
C THR A 32 1.61 -3.65 1.81
N ARG A 33 0.99 -2.48 1.59
CA ARG A 33 0.68 -1.90 0.29
C ARG A 33 1.28 -0.50 0.08
N ALA A 34 2.22 -0.08 0.93
CA ALA A 34 2.89 1.21 0.78
C ALA A 34 3.58 1.39 -0.59
N ASN A 35 4.13 0.32 -1.16
CA ASN A 35 4.75 0.35 -2.48
C ASN A 35 3.74 0.60 -3.61
N GLU A 36 2.49 0.13 -3.45
CA GLU A 36 1.40 0.39 -4.40
C GLU A 36 1.02 1.87 -4.39
N LEU A 37 0.88 2.48 -3.21
CA LEU A 37 0.63 3.92 -3.08
C LEU A 37 1.78 4.76 -3.65
N GLN A 38 3.04 4.36 -3.40
CA GLN A 38 4.20 5.01 -4.00
C GLN A 38 4.20 4.93 -5.53
N LEU A 39 3.76 3.80 -6.10
CA LEU A 39 3.63 3.65 -7.54
C LEU A 39 2.61 4.63 -8.11
N ILE A 40 1.42 4.72 -7.50
CA ILE A 40 0.39 5.69 -7.89
C ILE A 40 0.90 7.13 -7.76
N TYR A 41 1.63 7.45 -6.70
CA TYR A 41 2.18 8.78 -6.48
C TYR A 41 3.14 9.25 -7.59
N ARG A 42 3.84 8.32 -8.27
CA ARG A 42 4.67 8.67 -9.43
C ARG A 42 3.86 9.22 -10.60
N TYR A 43 2.56 8.90 -10.64
CA TYR A 43 1.60 9.36 -11.64
C TYR A 43 0.61 10.38 -11.05
N LYS A 44 0.98 11.08 -9.97
CA LYS A 44 0.08 12.01 -9.25
C LYS A 44 -0.56 13.09 -10.12
N ASN A 45 0.09 13.52 -11.21
CA ASN A 45 -0.49 14.53 -12.12
C ASN A 45 -1.75 14.01 -12.83
N VAL A 46 -1.85 12.70 -13.04
CA VAL A 46 -3.06 12.05 -13.55
C VAL A 46 -3.99 11.72 -12.37
N PHE A 47 -3.45 11.05 -11.35
CA PHE A 47 -4.32 10.48 -10.32
C PHE A 47 -4.86 11.47 -9.29
N ALA A 48 -4.32 12.69 -9.19
CA ALA A 48 -4.93 13.73 -8.37
C ALA A 48 -6.30 14.16 -8.92
N GLU A 49 -6.41 14.38 -10.23
CA GLU A 49 -7.69 14.69 -10.88
C GLU A 49 -8.64 13.49 -10.81
N TYR A 50 -8.11 12.27 -11.03
CA TYR A 50 -8.89 11.04 -10.85
C TYR A 50 -9.50 10.97 -9.45
N GLN A 51 -8.68 11.15 -8.41
CA GLN A 51 -9.13 11.10 -7.03
C GLN A 51 -10.19 12.17 -6.77
N GLU A 52 -9.91 13.43 -7.13
CA GLU A 52 -10.84 14.54 -6.94
C GLU A 52 -12.22 14.23 -7.51
N ILE A 53 -12.29 13.70 -8.74
CA ILE A 53 -13.54 13.39 -9.42
C ILE A 53 -14.20 12.13 -8.86
N VAL A 54 -13.48 11.00 -8.85
CA VAL A 54 -14.08 9.71 -8.52
C VAL A 54 -14.42 9.62 -7.03
N TYR A 55 -13.56 10.11 -6.13
CA TYR A 55 -13.85 10.10 -4.70
C TYR A 55 -15.03 10.99 -4.31
N SER A 56 -15.16 12.17 -4.94
CA SER A 56 -16.24 13.12 -4.61
C SER A 56 -17.58 12.76 -5.26
N GLN A 57 -17.56 12.11 -6.43
CA GLN A 57 -18.77 11.83 -7.21
C GLN A 57 -19.24 10.37 -7.13
N GLN A 58 -18.48 9.46 -6.53
CA GLN A 58 -18.88 8.05 -6.41
C GLN A 58 -20.24 7.89 -5.72
N GLN A 59 -21.03 6.94 -6.22
CA GLN A 59 -22.23 6.47 -5.56
C GLN A 59 -21.95 5.12 -4.91
N LEU A 60 -21.91 5.12 -3.57
CA LEU A 60 -21.65 3.90 -2.79
C LEU A 60 -22.93 3.24 -2.28
N ASN A 61 -24.00 4.04 -2.09
CA ASN A 61 -25.33 3.55 -1.74
C ASN A 61 -26.08 3.19 -3.03
N VAL A 62 -25.85 1.99 -3.54
CA VAL A 62 -26.43 1.53 -4.82
C VAL A 62 -27.35 0.31 -4.67
N ILE A 63 -27.36 -0.35 -3.51
CA ILE A 63 -28.12 -1.57 -3.30
C ILE A 63 -29.49 -1.23 -2.70
N PRO A 64 -30.63 -1.68 -3.24
CA PRO A 64 -31.92 -1.43 -2.60
C PRO A 64 -31.95 -1.92 -1.15
N VAL A 65 -32.49 -1.11 -0.23
CA VAL A 65 -32.44 -1.39 1.22
C VAL A 65 -33.14 -2.70 1.61
N GLU A 66 -34.14 -3.13 0.84
CA GLU A 66 -34.82 -4.41 1.00
C GLU A 66 -33.90 -5.61 0.75
N LEU A 67 -32.78 -5.42 0.04
CA LEU A 67 -31.77 -6.46 -0.23
C LEU A 67 -30.55 -6.37 0.70
N LYS A 68 -30.57 -5.48 1.70
CA LYS A 68 -29.41 -5.21 2.57
C LYS A 68 -28.84 -6.46 3.24
N ALA A 69 -29.70 -7.38 3.72
CA ALA A 69 -29.26 -8.55 4.47
C ALA A 69 -28.42 -9.50 3.60
N ARG A 70 -28.84 -9.67 2.34
CA ARG A 70 -28.12 -10.47 1.34
C ARG A 70 -26.79 -9.80 0.95
N ALA A 71 -26.82 -8.49 0.76
CA ALA A 71 -25.61 -7.71 0.45
C ALA A 71 -24.58 -7.75 1.60
N ASP A 72 -25.04 -7.70 2.86
CA ASP A 72 -24.19 -7.86 4.03
C ASP A 72 -23.58 -9.25 4.11
N GLU A 73 -24.35 -10.31 3.83
CA GLU A 73 -23.82 -11.67 3.80
C GLU A 73 -22.70 -11.83 2.75
N ILE A 74 -22.92 -11.31 1.53
CA ILE A 74 -21.94 -11.37 0.44
C ILE A 74 -20.71 -10.54 0.77
N SER A 75 -20.89 -9.29 1.20
CA SER A 75 -19.77 -8.41 1.52
C SER A 75 -18.97 -8.89 2.74
N LYS A 76 -19.61 -9.52 3.73
CA LYS A 76 -18.92 -10.17 4.85
C LYS A 76 -18.02 -11.31 4.37
N LYS A 77 -18.49 -12.14 3.42
CA LYS A 77 -17.68 -13.22 2.82
C LYS A 77 -16.47 -12.66 2.08
N ILE A 78 -16.67 -11.63 1.24
CA ILE A 78 -15.58 -10.94 0.54
C ILE A 78 -14.56 -10.38 1.54
N TYR A 79 -15.01 -9.74 2.62
CA TYR A 79 -14.11 -9.21 3.64
C TYR A 79 -13.36 -10.31 4.39
N ALA A 80 -14.03 -11.41 4.74
CA ALA A 80 -13.41 -12.59 5.36
C ALA A 80 -12.30 -13.19 4.47
N GLU A 81 -12.58 -13.34 3.17
CA GLU A 81 -11.62 -13.80 2.18
C GLU A 81 -10.42 -12.85 2.06
N TYR A 82 -10.67 -11.55 2.08
CA TYR A 82 -9.60 -10.55 2.01
C TYR A 82 -8.63 -10.64 3.20
N ILE A 83 -9.16 -10.73 4.42
CA ILE A 83 -8.33 -10.72 5.64
C ILE A 83 -7.69 -12.07 5.94
N ILE A 84 -7.99 -13.14 5.18
CA ILE A 84 -7.46 -14.49 5.43
C ILE A 84 -5.92 -14.51 5.41
N LYS A 85 -5.28 -13.63 4.63
CA LYS A 85 -3.82 -13.44 4.58
C LYS A 85 -3.23 -13.02 5.93
N TYR A 86 -4.05 -12.46 6.81
CA TYR A 86 -3.70 -12.04 8.18
C TYR A 86 -4.25 -12.98 9.27
N SER A 87 -4.90 -14.10 8.92
CA SER A 87 -5.45 -15.02 9.92
C SER A 87 -4.37 -15.64 10.84
N LYS A 88 -3.18 -15.94 10.30
CA LYS A 88 -2.05 -16.55 11.04
C LYS A 88 -1.52 -15.69 12.20
N ILE A 89 -1.77 -14.39 12.15
CA ILE A 89 -1.37 -13.42 13.18
C ILE A 89 -2.54 -13.01 14.08
N GLY A 90 -3.70 -13.68 13.95
CA GLY A 90 -4.87 -13.45 14.79
C GLY A 90 -5.75 -12.28 14.38
N LEU A 91 -5.60 -11.75 13.16
CA LEU A 91 -6.55 -10.77 12.61
C LEU A 91 -7.83 -11.49 12.19
N THR A 92 -8.96 -10.91 12.56
CA THR A 92 -10.34 -11.40 12.37
C THR A 92 -11.21 -10.23 11.94
N ILE A 93 -12.45 -10.49 11.52
CA ILE A 93 -13.39 -9.41 11.15
C ILE A 93 -13.64 -8.51 12.37
N GLU A 94 -13.71 -9.10 13.56
CA GLU A 94 -14.11 -8.43 14.79
C GLU A 94 -13.02 -7.51 15.36
N ASN A 95 -11.75 -7.75 15.03
CA ASN A 95 -10.61 -7.00 15.57
C ASN A 95 -9.77 -6.25 14.53
N SER A 96 -10.03 -6.45 13.24
CA SER A 96 -9.34 -5.74 12.16
C SER A 96 -9.62 -4.24 12.15
N LEU A 97 -10.73 -3.83 12.75
CA LEU A 97 -11.26 -2.46 12.78
C LEU A 97 -11.93 -2.19 14.13
N ASP A 98 -12.10 -0.92 14.48
CA ASP A 98 -12.98 -0.50 15.56
C ASP A 98 -14.41 -0.33 15.03
N TRP A 99 -15.28 -1.27 15.38
CA TRP A 99 -16.68 -1.27 14.96
C TRP A 99 -17.53 -0.41 15.90
N THR A 100 -17.96 0.76 15.43
CA THR A 100 -18.66 1.75 16.25
C THR A 100 -20.16 1.81 15.97
N ASP A 101 -20.96 2.16 16.97
CA ASP A 101 -22.39 2.47 16.80
C ASP A 101 -22.62 3.89 16.26
N THR A 102 -21.56 4.70 16.19
CA THR A 102 -21.60 6.05 15.61
C THR A 102 -21.58 6.00 14.07
N ASP A 103 -22.00 7.08 13.43
CA ASP A 103 -22.00 7.23 11.96
C ASP A 103 -20.59 7.46 11.38
N LEU A 104 -19.55 7.10 12.13
CA LEU A 104 -18.16 7.37 11.79
C LEU A 104 -17.55 6.22 10.98
N THR A 105 -16.92 6.56 9.86
CA THR A 105 -16.13 5.63 9.04
C THR A 105 -14.90 6.40 8.56
N ARG A 106 -13.74 6.11 9.12
CA ARG A 106 -12.49 6.84 8.84
C ARG A 106 -11.26 6.10 9.39
N THR A 107 -10.14 6.33 8.73
CA THR A 107 -8.80 6.00 9.23
C THR A 107 -8.08 7.25 9.73
N TYR A 108 -7.48 7.16 10.91
CA TYR A 108 -6.72 8.22 11.57
C TYR A 108 -5.27 7.79 11.72
N LEU A 109 -4.34 8.69 11.42
CA LEU A 109 -2.94 8.55 11.80
C LEU A 109 -2.69 9.40 13.05
N SER A 110 -2.18 8.80 14.12
CA SER A 110 -1.77 9.52 15.31
C SER A 110 -0.31 9.22 15.61
N THR A 111 0.49 10.29 15.66
CA THR A 111 1.86 10.26 16.13
C THR A 111 1.95 11.15 17.36
N LEU A 112 1.82 10.57 18.55
CA LEU A 112 2.16 11.32 19.77
C LEU A 112 3.68 11.50 19.78
N GLU A 113 4.15 12.72 19.48
CA GLU A 113 5.55 13.19 19.60
C GLU A 113 6.00 13.27 21.08
N ASN A 114 5.68 12.28 21.89
CA ASN A 114 6.17 12.19 23.26
C ASN A 114 7.23 11.08 23.38
N GLU A 115 7.87 11.02 24.55
CA GLU A 115 8.90 10.03 24.91
C GLU A 115 8.43 8.56 24.76
N TRP A 116 7.11 8.33 24.64
CA TRP A 116 6.50 7.02 24.46
C TRP A 116 6.29 6.65 22.98
N ASN A 117 6.41 7.62 22.05
CA ASN A 117 6.36 7.46 20.59
C ASN A 117 5.34 6.42 20.12
N THR A 118 4.09 6.60 20.53
CA THR A 118 2.97 5.70 20.22
C THR A 118 2.41 6.04 18.85
N TRP A 119 3.21 5.77 17.81
CA TRP A 119 2.73 5.76 16.43
C TRP A 119 1.62 4.72 16.30
N LYS A 120 0.43 5.15 15.89
CA LYS A 120 -0.71 4.27 15.61
C LYS A 120 -1.52 4.76 14.42
N VAL A 121 -2.03 3.82 13.64
CA VAL A 121 -3.10 4.02 12.67
C VAL A 121 -4.36 3.41 13.26
N GLU A 122 -5.44 4.16 13.30
CA GLU A 122 -6.72 3.74 13.87
C GLU A 122 -7.78 3.74 12.78
N ALA A 123 -8.33 2.57 12.46
CA ALA A 123 -9.37 2.41 11.46
C ALA A 123 -10.70 2.11 12.14
N VAL A 124 -11.66 3.03 11.99
CA VAL A 124 -12.97 3.01 12.65
C VAL A 124 -14.06 2.91 11.61
N VAL A 125 -15.04 2.02 11.80
CA VAL A 125 -16.14 1.79 10.86
C VAL A 125 -17.47 1.61 11.56
N ALA A 126 -18.50 2.27 11.04
CA ALA A 126 -19.86 2.12 11.55
C ALA A 126 -20.35 0.67 11.39
N LYS A 127 -20.95 0.11 12.44
CA LYS A 127 -21.44 -1.29 12.44
C LYS A 127 -22.43 -1.57 11.32
N PRO A 128 -22.55 -2.84 10.87
CA PRO A 128 -23.66 -3.27 10.02
C PRO A 128 -25.00 -2.83 10.63
N ASN A 129 -25.95 -2.43 9.78
CA ASN A 129 -27.25 -1.84 10.14
C ASN A 129 -27.25 -0.42 10.75
N ASN A 130 -26.10 0.22 10.97
CA ASN A 130 -26.09 1.65 11.31
C ASN A 130 -26.71 2.49 10.16
N SER A 131 -27.42 3.57 10.50
CA SER A 131 -28.16 4.42 9.55
C SER A 131 -27.28 5.14 8.55
N SER A 132 -26.00 5.42 8.86
CA SER A 132 -25.03 6.01 7.92
C SER A 132 -24.80 5.19 6.66
N HIS A 133 -25.13 3.89 6.69
CA HIS A 133 -25.05 3.00 5.53
C HIS A 133 -26.28 3.09 4.62
N VAL A 134 -27.30 3.87 4.97
CA VAL A 134 -28.53 4.03 4.19
C VAL A 134 -28.70 5.48 3.74
N LYS A 135 -28.87 5.68 2.43
CA LYS A 135 -29.16 6.98 1.82
C LYS A 135 -30.19 6.79 0.72
N ASN A 136 -31.29 7.55 0.76
CA ASN A 136 -32.33 7.54 -0.28
C ASN A 136 -32.91 6.15 -0.62
N GLN A 137 -33.17 5.30 0.40
CA GLN A 137 -33.59 3.89 0.23
C GLN A 137 -32.53 2.95 -0.40
N PHE A 138 -31.29 3.43 -0.54
CA PHE A 138 -30.16 2.61 -0.97
C PHE A 138 -29.17 2.38 0.15
N TYR A 139 -28.58 1.21 0.14
CA TYR A 139 -27.68 0.65 1.13
C TYR A 139 -26.25 0.57 0.57
N ARG A 140 -25.29 0.87 1.43
CA ARG A 140 -23.85 0.68 1.22
C ARG A 140 -23.37 -0.42 2.18
N PRO A 141 -22.84 -1.55 1.70
CA PRO A 141 -22.39 -2.65 2.56
C PRO A 141 -21.29 -2.25 3.55
N ALA A 142 -21.54 -2.46 4.84
CA ALA A 142 -20.62 -2.07 5.92
C ALA A 142 -19.26 -2.78 5.82
N TYR A 143 -19.26 -4.04 5.37
CA TYR A 143 -18.03 -4.82 5.20
C TYR A 143 -17.16 -4.36 4.02
N ILE A 144 -17.72 -3.65 3.04
CA ILE A 144 -16.91 -3.01 1.99
C ILE A 144 -16.29 -1.71 2.52
N CYS A 145 -16.99 -0.94 3.36
CA CYS A 145 -16.40 0.18 4.10
C CYS A 145 -15.25 -0.28 5.01
N ALA A 146 -15.44 -1.41 5.69
CA ALA A 146 -14.40 -2.07 6.47
C ALA A 146 -13.14 -2.38 5.67
N LEU A 147 -13.31 -2.95 4.47
CA LEU A 147 -12.18 -3.21 3.58
C LEU A 147 -11.51 -1.90 3.14
N HIS A 148 -12.29 -0.87 2.79
CA HIS A 148 -11.78 0.44 2.41
C HIS A 148 -10.86 1.03 3.50
N GLU A 149 -11.30 1.07 4.75
CA GLU A 149 -10.48 1.62 5.84
C GLU A 149 -9.27 0.74 6.16
N LEU A 150 -9.40 -0.59 6.08
CA LEU A 150 -8.25 -1.48 6.27
C LEU A 150 -7.19 -1.27 5.18
N MET A 151 -7.57 -0.92 3.94
CA MET A 151 -6.62 -0.59 2.89
C MET A 151 -5.82 0.68 3.21
N HIS A 152 -6.43 1.70 3.81
CA HIS A 152 -5.69 2.89 4.30
C HIS A 152 -4.61 2.51 5.31
N VAL A 153 -4.89 1.54 6.20
CA VAL A 153 -3.90 0.98 7.12
C VAL A 153 -2.76 0.29 6.35
N GLU A 154 -3.09 -0.53 5.35
CA GLU A 154 -2.11 -1.26 4.53
C GLU A 154 -1.22 -0.31 3.70
N GLU A 155 -1.76 0.80 3.23
CA GLU A 155 -1.07 1.81 2.42
C GLU A 155 -0.17 2.73 3.26
N THR A 156 -0.48 2.89 4.56
CA THR A 156 0.31 3.73 5.46
C THR A 156 1.67 3.08 5.76
N SER A 157 2.76 3.74 5.39
CA SER A 157 4.12 3.24 5.68
C SER A 157 4.41 3.18 7.18
N ALA A 158 5.00 2.09 7.65
CA ALA A 158 5.29 1.91 9.07
C ALA A 158 6.22 3.00 9.62
N GLY A 159 5.76 3.74 10.63
CA GLY A 159 6.53 4.80 11.28
C GLY A 159 6.64 6.09 10.46
N ILE A 160 5.86 6.25 9.39
CA ILE A 160 5.77 7.51 8.64
C ILE A 160 5.23 8.62 9.54
N LEU A 161 5.84 9.81 9.49
CA LEU A 161 5.32 10.97 10.21
C LEU A 161 4.10 11.54 9.47
N GLU A 162 3.19 12.21 10.18
CA GLU A 162 1.96 12.76 9.58
C GLU A 162 2.24 13.69 8.40
N HIS A 163 3.20 14.62 8.54
CA HIS A 163 3.58 15.53 7.46
C HIS A 163 4.24 14.82 6.26
N GLN A 164 4.87 13.66 6.48
CA GLN A 164 5.39 12.84 5.40
C GLN A 164 4.25 12.12 4.69
N ASN A 165 3.28 11.59 5.45
CA ASN A 165 2.09 10.97 4.87
C ASN A 165 1.25 11.96 4.06
N ALA A 166 1.22 13.23 4.48
CA ALA A 166 0.50 14.31 3.79
C ALA A 166 0.93 14.50 2.32
N MET A 167 2.13 14.07 1.94
CA MET A 167 2.56 14.11 0.53
C MET A 167 1.66 13.25 -0.37
N PHE A 168 1.03 12.21 0.17
CA PHE A 168 0.16 11.29 -0.55
C PHE A 168 -1.31 11.73 -0.56
N ASN A 169 -1.69 12.82 0.11
CA ASN A 169 -3.10 13.25 0.24
C ASN A 169 -3.82 13.46 -1.09
N SER A 170 -3.08 13.71 -2.18
CA SER A 170 -3.67 13.86 -3.51
C SER A 170 -3.94 12.54 -4.22
N VAL A 171 -3.47 11.40 -3.69
CA VAL A 171 -3.57 10.08 -4.36
C VAL A 171 -3.92 8.91 -3.42
N ASN A 172 -4.04 9.13 -2.12
CA ASN A 172 -4.30 8.09 -1.11
C ASN A 172 -5.71 7.49 -1.19
N GLU A 173 -6.63 8.07 -1.94
CA GLU A 173 -7.95 7.47 -2.18
C GLU A 173 -8.04 6.71 -3.51
N VAL A 174 -7.05 6.87 -4.41
CA VAL A 174 -7.13 6.29 -5.76
C VAL A 174 -7.31 4.79 -5.71
N LEU A 175 -6.48 4.12 -4.91
CA LEU A 175 -6.46 2.67 -4.81
C LEU A 175 -7.67 2.15 -4.02
N THR A 176 -7.96 2.77 -2.87
CA THR A 176 -9.09 2.45 -1.98
C THR A 176 -10.43 2.63 -2.70
N VAL A 177 -10.65 3.77 -3.37
CA VAL A 177 -11.89 4.06 -4.11
C VAL A 177 -12.06 3.14 -5.31
N THR A 178 -11.03 2.94 -6.12
CA THR A 178 -11.13 2.05 -7.29
C THR A 178 -11.52 0.64 -6.84
N ARG A 179 -10.86 0.11 -5.81
CA ARG A 179 -11.21 -1.20 -5.24
C ARG A 179 -12.62 -1.20 -4.67
N THR A 180 -13.02 -0.14 -3.96
CA THR A 180 -14.37 0.00 -3.41
C THR A 180 -15.42 -0.09 -4.51
N LEU A 181 -15.24 0.61 -5.63
CA LEU A 181 -16.17 0.56 -6.76
C LEU A 181 -16.27 -0.84 -7.39
N ILE A 182 -15.13 -1.54 -7.57
CA ILE A 182 -15.11 -2.92 -8.05
C ILE A 182 -15.92 -3.85 -7.14
N LEU A 183 -15.74 -3.71 -5.82
CA LEU A 183 -16.37 -4.58 -4.83
C LEU A 183 -17.85 -4.24 -4.63
N ILE A 184 -18.23 -2.97 -4.68
CA ILE A 184 -19.64 -2.54 -4.66
C ILE A 184 -20.37 -3.11 -5.88
N ASP A 185 -19.79 -3.02 -7.08
CA ASP A 185 -20.38 -3.62 -8.29
C ASP A 185 -20.51 -5.14 -8.18
N GLU A 186 -19.50 -5.82 -7.61
CA GLU A 186 -19.56 -7.25 -7.35
C GLU A 186 -20.66 -7.64 -6.34
N VAL A 187 -20.77 -6.94 -5.22
CA VAL A 187 -21.82 -7.19 -4.23
C VAL A 187 -23.18 -6.92 -4.83
N TYR A 188 -23.35 -5.83 -5.57
CA TYR A 188 -24.60 -5.49 -6.26
C TYR A 188 -25.03 -6.61 -7.22
N LYS A 189 -24.12 -7.06 -8.09
CA LYS A 189 -24.39 -8.12 -9.06
C LYS A 189 -24.70 -9.46 -8.41
N LYS A 190 -23.91 -9.89 -7.42
CA LYS A 190 -24.16 -11.12 -6.66
C LYS A 190 -25.48 -11.05 -5.86
N THR A 191 -25.88 -9.86 -5.41
CA THR A 191 -27.16 -9.65 -4.71
C THR A 191 -28.35 -9.81 -5.64
N LEU A 192 -28.22 -9.37 -6.90
CA LEU A 192 -29.29 -9.40 -7.91
C LEU A 192 -29.19 -10.58 -8.89
N ASN A 193 -28.21 -11.48 -8.71
CA ASN A 193 -27.91 -12.57 -9.66
C ASN A 193 -27.61 -12.08 -11.10
N ILE A 194 -26.91 -10.95 -11.21
CA ILE A 194 -26.44 -10.40 -12.49
C ILE A 194 -25.07 -11.00 -12.80
N ASP A 195 -24.81 -11.35 -14.06
CA ASP A 195 -23.52 -11.84 -14.50
C ASP A 195 -22.41 -10.78 -14.33
N MET A 196 -21.20 -11.21 -13.95
CA MET A 196 -20.09 -10.31 -13.66
C MET A 196 -19.63 -9.48 -14.88
N ASP A 197 -19.84 -9.97 -16.10
CA ASP A 197 -19.49 -9.29 -17.34
C ASP A 197 -20.49 -8.21 -17.77
N ILE A 198 -21.71 -8.21 -17.23
CA ILE A 198 -22.73 -7.21 -17.57
C ILE A 198 -22.34 -5.86 -16.97
N GLN A 199 -22.43 -4.78 -17.73
CA GLN A 199 -22.29 -3.42 -17.21
C GLN A 199 -23.61 -2.97 -16.58
N VAL A 200 -23.54 -2.46 -15.35
CA VAL A 200 -24.68 -1.89 -14.64
C VAL A 200 -24.64 -0.37 -14.75
N ASP A 201 -25.77 0.25 -15.07
CA ASP A 201 -25.94 1.70 -14.98
C ASP A 201 -26.42 2.07 -13.57
N TYR A 202 -25.54 2.72 -12.80
CA TYR A 202 -25.83 3.21 -11.45
C TYR A 202 -26.44 4.61 -11.45
N GLY A 203 -26.68 5.23 -12.61
CA GLY A 203 -27.05 6.63 -12.72
C GLY A 203 -25.94 7.57 -12.27
N ASN A 204 -24.68 7.10 -12.32
CA ASN A 204 -23.49 7.86 -11.97
C ASN A 204 -22.45 7.80 -13.08
N THR A 205 -21.91 8.97 -13.43
CA THR A 205 -20.98 9.15 -14.54
C THR A 205 -19.86 10.10 -14.13
N PHE A 206 -18.62 9.68 -14.34
CA PHE A 206 -17.43 10.47 -14.09
C PHE A 206 -16.98 11.16 -15.38
N ASN A 207 -16.65 12.44 -15.30
CA ASN A 207 -16.07 13.19 -16.42
C ASN A 207 -14.56 13.32 -16.24
N LEU A 208 -13.81 12.30 -16.67
CA LEU A 208 -12.35 12.21 -16.50
C LEU A 208 -11.65 12.52 -17.81
N PHE A 209 -10.79 13.55 -17.82
CA PHE A 209 -9.91 13.88 -18.95
C PHE A 209 -10.64 13.96 -20.32
N GLY A 210 -11.83 14.58 -20.32
CA GLY A 210 -12.66 14.74 -21.52
C GLY A 210 -13.47 13.49 -21.91
N ARG A 211 -13.43 12.42 -21.11
CA ARG A 211 -14.28 11.24 -21.29
C ARG A 211 -15.35 11.17 -20.20
N SER A 212 -16.56 10.79 -20.62
CA SER A 212 -17.66 10.47 -19.71
C SER A 212 -17.68 8.95 -19.52
N ILE A 213 -17.45 8.47 -18.30
CA ILE A 213 -17.31 7.05 -17.96
C ILE A 213 -18.36 6.69 -16.91
N GLN A 214 -19.21 5.71 -17.20
CA GLN A 214 -20.18 5.25 -16.20
C GLN A 214 -19.49 4.51 -15.04
N GLN A 215 -20.03 4.61 -13.83
CA GLN A 215 -19.44 3.94 -12.67
C GLN A 215 -19.34 2.41 -12.85
N GLY A 216 -20.36 1.76 -13.43
CA GLY A 216 -20.31 0.32 -13.70
C GLY A 216 -19.33 -0.05 -14.82
N GLU A 217 -19.11 0.83 -15.79
CA GLU A 217 -18.06 0.67 -16.81
C GLU A 217 -16.68 0.69 -16.15
N LEU A 218 -16.43 1.70 -15.31
CA LEU A 218 -15.18 1.85 -14.55
C LEU A 218 -14.89 0.60 -13.71
N ALA A 219 -15.89 0.12 -12.96
CA ALA A 219 -15.77 -1.07 -12.11
C ALA A 219 -15.47 -2.34 -12.94
N ASN A 220 -16.18 -2.55 -14.06
CA ASN A 220 -15.93 -3.70 -14.94
C ASN A 220 -14.55 -3.65 -15.58
N PHE A 221 -14.16 -2.47 -16.08
CA PHE A 221 -12.86 -2.26 -16.71
C PHE A 221 -11.74 -2.61 -15.73
N TYR A 222 -11.75 -2.03 -14.53
CA TYR A 222 -10.69 -2.29 -13.56
C TYR A 222 -10.76 -3.68 -12.92
N ARG A 223 -11.92 -4.33 -12.81
CA ARG A 223 -11.98 -5.75 -12.42
C ARG A 223 -11.24 -6.64 -13.42
N LYS A 224 -11.49 -6.44 -14.72
CA LYS A 224 -10.83 -7.20 -15.79
C LYS A 224 -9.34 -6.90 -15.86
N LEU A 225 -8.95 -5.66 -15.57
CA LEU A 225 -7.56 -5.26 -15.58
C LEU A 225 -6.80 -5.79 -14.35
N ASP A 226 -7.38 -5.71 -13.15
CA ASP A 226 -6.80 -6.25 -11.91
C ASP A 226 -6.49 -7.75 -12.01
N ALA A 227 -7.32 -8.52 -12.72
CA ALA A 227 -7.05 -9.94 -12.99
C ALA A 227 -5.83 -10.21 -13.91
N LYS A 228 -5.34 -9.19 -14.64
CA LYS A 228 -4.21 -9.30 -15.58
C LYS A 228 -2.87 -8.86 -14.98
N TYR A 229 -2.90 -8.03 -13.94
CA TYR A 229 -1.71 -7.46 -13.33
C TYR A 229 -1.45 -8.08 -11.94
N PRO A 230 -0.19 -8.06 -11.47
CA PRO A 230 0.15 -8.48 -10.11
C PRO A 230 -0.58 -7.72 -9.00
N SER A 231 -0.99 -6.47 -9.25
CA SER A 231 -1.72 -5.63 -8.31
C SER A 231 -2.63 -4.62 -9.01
N LEU A 232 -3.63 -4.10 -8.30
CA LEU A 232 -4.50 -3.02 -8.79
C LEU A 232 -3.72 -1.73 -9.06
N ALA A 233 -2.66 -1.44 -8.30
CA ALA A 233 -1.84 -0.27 -8.57
C ALA A 233 -1.09 -0.40 -9.91
N GLU A 234 -0.58 -1.59 -10.24
CA GLU A 234 0.00 -1.86 -11.55
C GLU A 234 -1.04 -1.79 -12.68
N ALA A 235 -2.25 -2.31 -12.44
CA ALA A 235 -3.37 -2.15 -13.37
C ALA A 235 -3.72 -0.66 -13.60
N LEU A 236 -3.77 0.15 -12.54
CA LEU A 236 -4.08 1.58 -12.62
C LEU A 236 -3.05 2.34 -13.45
N VAL A 237 -1.75 2.10 -13.27
CA VAL A 237 -0.69 2.78 -14.03
C VAL A 237 -0.41 2.14 -15.39
N SER A 238 -1.16 1.11 -15.79
CA SER A 238 -0.95 0.42 -17.05
C SER A 238 -1.30 1.29 -18.26
N LYS A 239 -0.75 0.96 -19.43
CA LYS A 239 -1.03 1.67 -20.68
C LYS A 239 -2.52 1.64 -21.03
N GLU A 240 -3.17 0.49 -20.83
CA GLU A 240 -4.59 0.26 -21.06
C GLU A 240 -5.44 1.15 -20.16
N SER A 241 -5.10 1.26 -18.87
CA SER A 241 -5.78 2.14 -17.93
C SER A 241 -5.62 3.60 -18.32
N LEU A 242 -4.39 4.05 -18.62
CA LEU A 242 -4.15 5.43 -19.03
C LEU A 242 -4.91 5.78 -20.32
N GLN A 243 -4.93 4.88 -21.32
CA GLN A 243 -5.73 5.06 -22.53
C GLN A 243 -7.24 5.06 -22.26
N PHE A 244 -7.71 4.18 -21.37
CA PHE A 244 -9.11 4.14 -20.95
C PHE A 244 -9.53 5.47 -20.31
N LEU A 245 -8.66 6.04 -19.47
CA LEU A 245 -8.86 7.37 -18.89
C LEU A 245 -8.72 8.51 -19.92
N GLY A 246 -8.30 8.27 -21.16
CA GLY A 246 -8.13 9.32 -22.16
C GLY A 246 -6.77 10.02 -22.14
N GLN A 247 -5.80 9.47 -21.38
CA GLN A 247 -4.42 9.93 -21.41
C GLN A 247 -3.73 9.43 -22.68
N THR A 248 -3.18 10.36 -23.47
CA THR A 248 -2.34 10.01 -24.62
C THR A 248 -0.94 9.56 -24.16
N GLU A 249 -0.24 8.78 -24.99
CA GLU A 249 1.14 8.37 -24.68
C GLU A 249 2.07 9.56 -24.41
N HIS A 250 1.81 10.71 -25.05
CA HIS A 250 2.61 11.92 -24.84
C HIS A 250 2.40 12.52 -23.45
N THR A 251 1.16 12.56 -22.95
CA THR A 251 0.85 13.06 -21.61
C THR A 251 1.38 12.13 -20.52
N ALA A 252 1.33 10.81 -20.79
CA ALA A 252 1.85 9.79 -19.88
C ALA A 252 3.38 9.88 -19.70
N ARG A 253 4.14 10.10 -20.78
CA ARG A 253 5.62 10.22 -20.73
C ARG A 253 6.09 11.46 -19.98
N ILE A 254 5.44 12.61 -20.17
CA ILE A 254 5.77 13.84 -19.42
C ILE A 254 5.57 13.63 -17.92
N SER A 255 4.54 12.86 -17.55
CA SER A 255 4.25 12.57 -16.15
C SER A 255 5.25 11.62 -15.51
N SER A 256 5.80 10.65 -16.25
CA SER A 256 6.83 9.74 -15.73
C SER A 256 8.22 10.37 -15.61
N ASP A 257 8.55 11.30 -16.50
CA ASP A 257 9.92 11.82 -16.63
C ASP A 257 10.21 13.02 -15.71
N SER A 258 9.18 13.60 -15.09
CA SER A 258 9.30 14.81 -14.24
C SER A 258 9.60 14.53 -12.76
N LEU A 259 9.57 13.28 -12.32
CA LEU A 259 10.18 12.92 -11.05
C LEU A 259 11.61 12.49 -11.35
N PRO A 260 12.63 13.18 -10.80
CA PRO A 260 14.00 12.77 -11.03
C PRO A 260 14.13 11.32 -10.57
N LEU A 261 14.29 10.41 -11.53
CA LEU A 261 14.56 8.98 -11.32
C LEU A 261 15.87 8.75 -10.53
N SER A 262 16.51 9.82 -10.06
CA SER A 262 17.83 9.87 -9.46
C SER A 262 17.93 9.32 -8.04
N ASN A 263 16.84 8.90 -7.38
CA ASN A 263 16.91 8.48 -5.97
C ASN A 263 16.71 6.98 -5.70
N SER A 264 16.65 6.13 -6.73
CA SER A 264 16.86 4.68 -6.54
C SER A 264 18.33 4.27 -6.69
N LEU A 265 19.25 5.24 -6.78
CA LEU A 265 20.61 5.02 -6.31
C LEU A 265 20.47 4.68 -4.83
N SER A 266 20.43 3.37 -4.53
CA SER A 266 20.26 2.85 -3.18
C SER A 266 21.11 3.70 -2.25
N MET A 267 20.55 4.18 -1.14
CA MET A 267 21.33 4.89 -0.11
C MET A 267 22.63 4.14 0.24
N MET A 268 22.66 2.82 0.03
CA MET A 268 23.85 1.97 0.11
C MET A 268 24.89 2.22 -0.99
N VAL A 269 24.48 2.42 -2.25
CA VAL A 269 25.38 2.77 -3.37
C VAL A 269 25.86 4.20 -3.23
N LEU A 270 24.98 5.14 -2.85
CA LEU A 270 25.36 6.53 -2.63
C LEU A 270 26.31 6.68 -1.42
N SER A 271 26.04 5.99 -0.30
CA SER A 271 26.94 5.99 0.86
C SER A 271 28.27 5.29 0.57
N GLY A 272 28.25 4.19 -0.21
CA GLY A 272 29.47 3.54 -0.70
C GLY A 272 30.31 4.46 -1.59
N PHE A 273 29.67 5.23 -2.47
CA PHE A 273 30.35 6.21 -3.32
C PHE A 273 30.97 7.36 -2.52
N ILE A 274 30.23 7.95 -1.58
CA ILE A 274 30.74 9.02 -0.71
C ILE A 274 31.92 8.51 0.14
N ALA A 275 31.84 7.29 0.67
CA ALA A 275 32.93 6.68 1.42
C ALA A 275 34.18 6.49 0.55
N ALA A 276 34.03 5.99 -0.68
CA ALA A 276 35.14 5.82 -1.61
C ALA A 276 35.81 7.15 -1.98
N VAL A 277 35.03 8.20 -2.26
CA VAL A 277 35.54 9.55 -2.56
C VAL A 277 36.26 10.13 -1.34
N GLY A 278 35.70 9.98 -0.13
CA GLY A 278 36.33 10.42 1.10
C GLY A 278 37.71 9.78 1.33
N ILE A 279 37.82 8.46 1.12
CA ILE A 279 39.09 7.73 1.23
C ILE A 279 40.11 8.22 0.18
N ALA A 280 39.67 8.44 -1.07
CA ALA A 280 40.53 8.91 -2.14
C ALA A 280 41.12 10.31 -1.84
N ILE A 281 40.31 11.22 -1.28
CA ILE A 281 40.77 12.56 -0.89
C ILE A 281 41.80 12.49 0.23
N VAL A 282 41.57 11.66 1.26
CA VAL A 282 42.53 11.46 2.35
C VAL A 282 43.85 10.89 1.84
N ALA A 283 43.80 9.91 0.93
CA ALA A 283 45.00 9.34 0.32
C ALA A 283 45.77 10.38 -0.50
N LEU A 284 45.09 11.19 -1.31
CA LEU A 284 45.70 12.27 -2.09
C LEU A 284 46.34 13.34 -1.19
N ALA A 285 45.68 13.71 -0.10
CA ALA A 285 46.23 14.65 0.88
C ALA A 285 47.48 14.07 1.56
N PHE A 286 47.50 12.78 1.87
CA PHE A 286 48.66 12.13 2.48
C PHE A 286 49.85 12.04 1.50
N ILE A 287 49.57 11.79 0.21
CA ILE A 287 50.58 11.79 -0.86
C ILE A 287 51.15 13.20 -1.05
N SER A 288 50.31 14.24 -1.11
CA SER A 288 50.79 15.61 -1.30
C SER A 288 51.57 16.13 -0.10
N LEU A 289 51.19 15.77 1.13
CA LEU A 289 51.89 16.16 2.34
C LEU A 289 53.23 15.43 2.51
N ASN A 290 53.31 14.15 2.12
CA ASN A 290 54.54 13.35 2.22
C ASN A 290 55.46 13.45 0.99
N ALA A 291 54.98 13.91 -0.16
CA ALA A 291 55.83 14.24 -1.31
C ALA A 291 56.86 15.34 -0.98
N ALA A 292 56.58 16.18 0.03
CA ALA A 292 57.48 17.22 0.50
C ALA A 292 58.50 16.75 1.56
N THR A 293 58.28 15.64 2.28
CA THR A 293 59.06 15.31 3.50
C THR A 293 59.37 13.83 3.76
N GLY A 294 58.77 12.86 3.07
CA GLY A 294 58.65 11.49 3.62
C GLY A 294 59.22 10.30 2.82
N GLY A 295 59.66 10.46 1.57
CA GLY A 295 60.25 9.37 0.77
C GLY A 295 59.43 8.06 0.73
N VAL A 296 60.09 6.92 0.47
CA VAL A 296 59.47 5.59 0.23
C VAL A 296 58.61 5.11 1.42
N ALA A 297 58.92 5.51 2.66
CA ALA A 297 58.20 5.06 3.85
C ALA A 297 56.74 5.59 3.91
N GLY A 298 56.50 6.82 3.45
CA GLY A 298 55.15 7.39 3.39
C GLY A 298 54.23 6.66 2.39
N LEU A 299 54.80 6.18 1.28
CA LEU A 299 54.07 5.39 0.27
C LEU A 299 53.64 4.02 0.82
N VAL A 300 54.50 3.36 1.59
CA VAL A 300 54.19 2.05 2.19
C VAL A 300 53.06 2.19 3.21
N LEU A 301 53.11 3.22 4.07
CA LEU A 301 52.07 3.45 5.08
C LEU A 301 50.72 3.78 4.44
N ALA A 302 50.71 4.63 3.41
CA ALA A 302 49.49 4.98 2.66
C ALA A 302 48.88 3.76 1.95
N GLY A 303 49.73 2.88 1.37
CA GLY A 303 49.30 1.64 0.73
C GLY A 303 48.62 0.68 1.71
N VAL A 304 49.22 0.45 2.89
CA VAL A 304 48.67 -0.45 3.91
C VAL A 304 47.35 0.10 4.48
N GLY A 305 47.28 1.40 4.76
CA GLY A 305 46.05 2.04 5.25
C GLY A 305 44.88 1.96 4.24
N SER A 306 45.18 2.16 2.95
CA SER A 306 44.18 2.06 1.88
C SER A 306 43.65 0.62 1.74
N ALA A 307 44.53 -0.38 1.83
CA ALA A 307 44.15 -1.79 1.77
C ALA A 307 43.24 -2.19 2.95
N ALA A 308 43.54 -1.72 4.17
CA ALA A 308 42.72 -1.99 5.35
C ALA A 308 41.32 -1.36 5.23
N ALA A 309 41.22 -0.12 4.73
CA ALA A 309 39.94 0.55 4.52
C ALA A 309 39.06 -0.14 3.47
N LEU A 310 39.65 -0.57 2.34
CA LEU A 310 38.94 -1.33 1.30
C LEU A 310 38.48 -2.71 1.80
N SER A 311 39.27 -3.35 2.65
CA SER A 311 38.92 -4.64 3.27
C SER A 311 37.70 -4.50 4.19
N GLY A 312 37.59 -3.38 4.92
CA GLY A 312 36.43 -3.07 5.76
C GLY A 312 35.14 -2.88 4.95
N ILE A 313 35.21 -2.16 3.81
CA ILE A 313 34.05 -1.92 2.94
C ILE A 313 33.58 -3.22 2.26
N GLY A 314 34.51 -4.10 1.85
CA GLY A 314 34.17 -5.40 1.27
C GLY A 314 33.38 -6.33 2.20
N LEU A 315 33.64 -6.26 3.51
CA LEU A 315 32.89 -7.01 4.53
C LEU A 315 31.45 -6.55 4.68
N PHE A 316 31.14 -5.27 4.47
CA PHE A 316 29.76 -4.76 4.49
C PHE A 316 29.00 -5.08 3.19
N ALA A 317 29.68 -5.23 2.05
CA ALA A 317 29.07 -5.66 0.80
C ALA A 317 28.73 -7.17 0.80
N PHE A 318 29.53 -8.01 1.46
CA PHE A 318 29.32 -9.46 1.50
C PHE A 318 28.21 -9.92 2.46
N GLY A 319 27.78 -9.06 3.41
CA GLY A 319 26.69 -9.36 4.35
C GLY A 319 25.28 -9.30 3.74
N SER A 320 25.14 -8.72 2.55
CA SER A 320 23.84 -8.49 1.89
C SER A 320 23.56 -9.56 0.84
N ARG A 321 23.56 -10.84 1.24
CA ARG A 321 22.89 -11.86 0.41
C ARG A 321 21.39 -11.63 0.53
N PRO A 322 20.66 -11.29 -0.55
CA PRO A 322 19.21 -11.33 -0.51
C PRO A 322 18.83 -12.77 -0.16
N ASN A 323 18.04 -12.93 0.90
CA ASN A 323 17.51 -14.23 1.29
C ASN A 323 16.42 -14.64 0.29
N SER A 324 16.85 -14.98 -0.93
CA SER A 324 16.05 -15.68 -1.93
C SER A 324 16.04 -17.15 -1.52
N LYS A 325 15.28 -17.46 -0.48
CA LYS A 325 14.73 -18.80 -0.34
C LYS A 325 13.31 -18.73 -0.90
N ASP A 326 13.22 -19.15 -2.15
CA ASP A 326 12.24 -20.13 -2.59
C ASP A 326 11.02 -20.28 -1.68
N VAL A 327 9.97 -19.54 -2.02
CA VAL A 327 8.61 -20.04 -1.92
C VAL A 327 8.32 -20.74 -3.25
N GLN A 328 9.01 -21.86 -3.49
CA GLN A 328 8.54 -22.87 -4.43
C GLN A 328 8.25 -24.14 -3.62
N ASN A 329 7.05 -24.68 -3.83
CA ASN A 329 6.52 -25.95 -3.33
C ASN A 329 6.03 -25.99 -1.87
N PHE A 330 4.78 -25.58 -1.65
CA PHE A 330 3.89 -26.19 -0.65
C PHE A 330 2.40 -25.97 -1.03
N PHE A 331 1.99 -26.55 -2.17
CA PHE A 331 0.58 -26.83 -2.47
C PHE A 331 0.50 -28.18 -3.18
N GLU A 332 0.78 -29.24 -2.42
CA GLU A 332 0.19 -30.55 -2.68
C GLU A 332 -1.04 -30.64 -1.78
N ILE A 333 -2.20 -30.29 -2.35
CA ILE A 333 -3.49 -30.55 -1.69
C ILE A 333 -3.79 -32.02 -1.94
N SER A 334 -3.62 -32.84 -0.91
CA SER A 334 -4.12 -34.21 -0.90
C SER A 334 -5.65 -34.17 -0.83
N PRO A 335 -6.38 -34.81 -1.76
CA PRO A 335 -7.82 -34.95 -1.65
C PRO A 335 -8.11 -36.16 -0.76
N THR A 336 -8.49 -35.93 0.49
CA THR A 336 -9.18 -36.94 1.28
C THR A 336 -10.41 -36.33 1.96
N LEU A 337 -11.57 -36.75 1.44
CA LEU A 337 -12.75 -37.22 2.17
C LEU A 337 -13.16 -36.41 3.41
N TYR A 338 -14.27 -35.67 3.30
CA TYR A 338 -15.58 -36.04 3.86
C TYR A 338 -16.67 -35.14 3.27
#